data_AF-A0A9E3XH42-F1
#
_entry.id   AF-A0A9E3XH42-F1
#
_cell.length_a   1.000
_cell.length_b   1.000
_cell.length_c   1.000
_cell.angle_alpha   90.00
_cell.angle_beta   90.00
_cell.angle_gamma   90.00
#
_symmetry.space_group_name_H-M   'P 1'
#
loop_
_entity.id
_entity.type
_entity.pdbx_description
1 polymer ?
#
loop_
_entity_poly.entity_id
_entity_poly.type
_entity_poly.pdbx_seq_one_letter_code
_entity_poly.pdbx_strand_id
1 'polypeptide(L)'
;MSGPKGFEWNVSPEIFSIGFFTLRWYSLMFIISFLLGYYIVQRIYQEEGKPDEYMEALFYFVFAGTIIGARLGHCLFYEPGYYL
;
A
#
# COMPACT_ATOMS: atom_id res chain seq x y z
N MET A 1 -5.97 4.90 -44.58
CA MET A 1 -5.89 5.32 -43.17
C MET A 1 -6.34 4.15 -42.30
N SER A 2 -5.39 3.45 -41.68
CA SER A 2 -5.60 2.51 -40.56
C SER A 2 -4.21 2.23 -40.01
N GLY A 3 -3.80 2.97 -38.97
CA GLY A 3 -2.55 2.69 -38.25
C GLY A 3 -2.61 1.30 -37.59
N PRO A 4 -1.46 0.74 -37.16
CA PRO A 4 -1.43 -0.57 -36.52
C PRO A 4 -2.34 -0.56 -35.30
N LYS A 5 -3.27 -1.53 -35.22
CA LYS A 5 -4.14 -1.71 -34.07
C LYS A 5 -3.29 -2.25 -32.92
N GLY A 6 -2.73 -1.34 -32.14
CA GLY A 6 -2.10 -1.66 -30.86
C GLY A 6 -3.15 -2.17 -29.87
N PHE A 7 -2.70 -2.88 -28.83
CA PHE A 7 -3.57 -3.25 -27.71
C PHE A 7 -4.11 -1.97 -27.05
N GLU A 8 -5.43 -1.77 -27.09
CA GLU A 8 -6.09 -0.68 -26.36
C GLU A 8 -6.29 -1.10 -24.90
N TRP A 9 -5.47 -0.56 -24.01
CA TRP A 9 -5.57 -0.80 -22.57
C TRP A 9 -6.59 0.18 -21.96
N ASN A 10 -7.84 -0.26 -21.83
CA ASN A 10 -8.98 0.54 -21.31
C ASN A 10 -9.54 -0.04 -19.99
N VAL A 11 -8.65 -0.49 -19.11
CA VAL A 11 -9.07 -1.02 -17.79
C VAL A 11 -9.34 0.16 -16.86
N SER A 12 -10.55 0.21 -16.30
CA SER A 12 -10.89 1.21 -15.29
C SER A 12 -9.98 1.04 -14.06
N PRO A 13 -9.28 2.08 -13.60
CA PRO A 13 -8.48 2.03 -12.37
C PRO A 13 -9.35 1.98 -11.11
N GLU A 14 -10.65 2.24 -11.24
CA GLU A 14 -11.62 2.32 -10.16
C GLU A 14 -12.41 1.02 -10.08
N ILE A 15 -12.53 0.46 -8.87
CA ILE A 15 -13.34 -0.73 -8.59
C ILE A 15 -14.78 -0.31 -8.38
N PHE A 16 -15.01 0.62 -7.45
CA PHE A 16 -16.30 1.25 -7.23
C PHE A 16 -16.12 2.64 -6.62
N SER A 17 -17.11 3.50 -6.83
CA SER A 17 -17.19 4.82 -6.23
C SER A 17 -18.51 4.96 -5.47
N ILE A 18 -18.43 5.49 -4.25
CA ILE A 18 -19.56 5.84 -3.40
C ILE A 18 -19.39 7.32 -3.03
N GLY A 19 -20.13 8.19 -3.71
CA GLY A 19 -20.13 9.63 -3.49
C GLY A 19 -18.71 10.23 -3.56
N PHE A 20 -18.17 10.59 -2.39
CA PHE A 20 -16.85 11.21 -2.21
C PHE A 20 -15.68 10.21 -2.04
N PHE A 21 -15.96 8.90 -2.00
CA PHE A 21 -14.94 7.87 -1.86
C PHE A 21 -14.87 7.00 -3.11
N THR A 22 -13.66 6.87 -3.66
CA THR A 22 -13.38 5.99 -4.80
C THR A 22 -12.36 4.94 -4.37
N LEU A 23 -12.75 3.66 -4.45
CA LEU A 23 -11.82 2.56 -4.24
C LEU A 23 -11.12 2.24 -5.56
N ARG A 24 -9.79 2.39 -5.58
CA ARG A 24 -8.93 2.04 -6.73
C ARG A 24 -8.27 0.69 -6.54
N TRP A 25 -7.93 0.03 -7.65
CA TRP A 25 -7.20 -1.24 -7.63
C TRP A 25 -5.89 -1.17 -6.85
N TYR A 26 -5.14 -0.07 -7.00
CA TYR A 26 -3.90 0.13 -6.24
C TYR A 26 -4.13 0.14 -4.72
N SER A 27 -5.17 0.82 -4.25
CA SER A 27 -5.51 0.87 -2.82
C SER A 27 -5.86 -0.53 -2.29
N LEU A 28 -6.60 -1.31 -3.07
CA LEU A 28 -6.93 -2.69 -2.71
C LEU A 28 -5.66 -3.55 -2.61
N MET A 29 -4.78 -3.49 -3.62
CA MET A 29 -3.53 -4.25 -3.62
C MET A 29 -2.62 -3.86 -2.44
N PHE A 30 -2.60 -2.58 -2.09
CA PHE A 30 -1.87 -2.10 -0.93
C PHE A 30 -2.36 -2.74 0.38
N ILE A 31 -3.68 -2.77 0.60
CA ILE A 31 -4.29 -3.43 1.77
C ILE A 31 -3.95 -4.92 1.77
N ILE A 32 -4.05 -5.59 0.62
CA ILE A 32 -3.72 -7.02 0.48
C ILE A 32 -2.26 -7.28 0.87
N SER A 33 -1.32 -6.43 0.45
CA SER A 33 0.09 -6.57 0.85
C SER A 33 0.29 -6.51 2.37
N PHE A 34 -0.41 -5.62 3.07
CA PHE A 34 -0.34 -5.56 4.54
C PHE A 34 -0.91 -6.82 5.20
N LEU A 35 -2.05 -7.32 4.71
CA LEU A 35 -2.68 -8.52 5.24
C LEU A 35 -1.82 -9.76 5.03
N LEU A 36 -1.22 -9.91 3.84
CA LEU A 36 -0.30 -11.00 3.53
C LEU A 36 0.97 -10.91 4.39
N GLY A 37 1.55 -9.72 4.51
CA GLY A 37 2.72 -9.49 5.37
C GLY A 37 2.43 -9.85 6.83
N TYR A 38 1.27 -9.42 7.34
CA TYR A 38 0.82 -9.78 8.69
C TYR A 38 0.69 -11.29 8.85
N TYR A 39 -0.01 -11.96 7.94
CA TYR A 39 -0.22 -13.41 8.02
C TYR A 39 1.10 -14.21 8.00
N ILE A 40 2.03 -13.84 7.12
CA ILE A 40 3.33 -14.53 7.00
C ILE A 40 4.15 -14.34 8.29
N VAL A 41 4.27 -13.12 8.79
CA VAL A 41 5.09 -12.84 9.97
C VAL A 41 4.43 -13.39 11.24
N GLN A 42 3.11 -13.36 11.34
CA GLN A 42 2.39 -13.95 12.46
C GLN A 42 2.65 -15.46 12.53
N ARG A 43 2.63 -16.15 11.39
CA ARG A 43 2.97 -17.58 11.34
C ARG A 43 4.40 -17.84 11.83
N ILE A 44 5.37 -17.01 11.43
CA ILE A 44 6.77 -17.11 11.90
C ILE A 44 6.84 -16.91 13.42
N TYR A 45 6.12 -15.91 13.97
CA TYR A 45 6.12 -15.65 15.41
C TYR A 45 5.53 -16.81 16.21
N GLN A 46 4.48 -17.45 15.70
CA GLN A 46 3.88 -18.64 16.31
C GLN A 46 4.82 -19.84 16.29
N GLU A 47 5.54 -20.07 15.19
CA GLU A 47 6.53 -21.15 15.08
C GLU A 47 7.72 -20.93 16.04
N GLU A 48 8.09 -19.68 16.31
CA GLU A 48 9.15 -19.29 17.24
C GLU A 48 8.69 -19.17 18.71
N GLY A 49 7.40 -19.39 19.00
CA GLY A 49 6.84 -19.27 20.34
C GLY A 49 6.87 -17.86 20.94
N LYS A 50 6.90 -16.83 20.09
CA LYS A 50 6.87 -15.42 20.53
C LYS A 50 5.44 -15.00 20.87
N PRO A 51 5.24 -14.12 21.88
CA PRO A 51 3.91 -13.63 22.19
C PRO A 51 3.38 -12.71 21.09
N ASP A 52 2.07 -12.80 20.84
CA ASP A 52 1.36 -12.09 19.78
C ASP A 52 1.46 -10.55 19.91
N GLU A 53 1.65 -10.04 21.14
CA GLU A 53 1.79 -8.60 21.42
C GLU A 53 2.93 -7.95 20.63
N TYR A 54 4.05 -8.67 20.44
CA TYR A 54 5.17 -8.14 19.64
C TYR A 54 4.81 -8.03 18.16
N MET A 55 3.96 -8.93 17.66
CA MET A 55 3.51 -8.90 16.28
C MET A 55 2.56 -7.73 16.04
N GLU A 56 1.63 -7.50 16.97
CA GLU A 56 0.74 -6.33 16.93
C GLU A 56 1.53 -5.03 16.96
N ALA A 57 2.47 -4.90 17.91
CA ALA A 57 3.35 -3.73 17.99
C ALA A 57 4.13 -3.51 16.68
N LEU A 58 4.74 -4.57 16.13
CA LEU A 58 5.47 -4.51 14.87
C LEU A 58 4.58 -4.05 13.72
N PHE A 59 3.38 -4.60 13.60
CA PHE A 59 2.43 -4.21 12.56
C PHE A 59 2.10 -2.72 12.62
N TYR A 60 1.81 -2.19 13.82
CA TYR A 60 1.55 -0.75 14.00
C TYR A 60 2.76 0.11 13.63
N PHE A 61 3.98 -0.30 14.00
CA PHE A 61 5.20 0.41 13.62
C PHE A 61 5.40 0.43 12.10
N VAL A 62 5.20 -0.70 11.42
CA VAL A 62 5.32 -0.79 9.95
C VAL A 62 4.23 0.05 9.27
N PHE A 63 2.99 -0.01 9.76
CA PHE A 63 1.87 0.75 9.21
C PHE A 63 2.09 2.26 9.36
N ALA A 64 2.42 2.72 10.56
CA ALA A 64 2.71 4.13 10.83
C ALA A 64 3.95 4.60 10.05
N GLY A 65 5.02 3.81 10.05
CA GLY A 65 6.23 4.07 9.29
C GLY A 65 5.98 4.19 7.79
N THR A 66 5.06 3.39 7.24
CA THR A 66 4.69 3.48 5.82
C THR A 66 4.00 4.81 5.50
N ILE A 67 3.04 5.24 6.32
CA ILE A 67 2.31 6.50 6.10
C ILE A 67 3.26 7.69 6.26
N ILE A 68 4.01 7.73 7.36
CA ILE A 68 4.95 8.81 7.66
C ILE A 68 6.06 8.84 6.59
N GLY A 69 6.62 7.68 6.26
CA GLY A 69 7.67 7.54 5.26
C GLY A 69 7.21 7.96 3.87
N ALA A 70 5.99 7.61 3.46
CA ALA A 70 5.43 8.06 2.18
C ALA A 70 5.32 9.60 2.13
N ARG A 71 4.89 10.24 3.23
CA ARG A 71 4.77 11.70 3.27
C ARG A 71 6.14 12.38 3.30
N LEU A 72 7.06 11.91 4.14
CA LEU A 72 8.42 12.43 4.19
C LEU A 72 9.13 12.23 2.86
N GLY A 73 9.00 11.06 2.23
CA GLY A 73 9.56 10.80 0.92
C GLY A 73 9.01 11.75 -0.14
N HIS A 74 7.70 12.03 -0.12
CA HIS A 74 7.13 13.02 -1.02
C HIS A 74 7.76 14.42 -0.83
N CYS A 75 7.80 14.91 0.42
CA CYS A 75 8.36 16.23 0.73
C CYS A 75 9.86 16.33 0.39
N LEU A 76 10.65 15.32 0.73
CA LEU A 76 12.11 15.34 0.56
C LEU A 76 12.55 15.11 -0.90
N PHE A 77 11.90 14.18 -1.62
CA PHE A 77 12.35 13.79 -2.95
C PHE A 77 11.63 14.52 -4.08
N TYR A 78 10.37 14.93 -3.90
CA TYR A 78 9.58 15.54 -4.96
C TYR A 78 9.39 17.06 -4.80
N GLU A 79 9.35 17.56 -3.56
CA GLU A 79 9.14 18.99 -3.27
C GLU A 79 10.22 19.63 -2.36
N PRO A 80 11.53 19.34 -2.54
CA PRO A 80 12.54 19.79 -1.59
C PRO A 80 12.61 21.32 -1.47
N GLY A 81 12.46 22.09 -2.54
CA GLY A 81 12.57 23.55 -2.50
C GLY A 81 11.43 24.30 -1.81
N TYR A 82 10.33 23.61 -1.47
CA TYR A 82 9.23 24.19 -0.68
C TYR A 82 9.34 23.84 0.81
N TYR A 83 9.95 22.70 1.15
CA TYR A 83 10.00 22.17 2.52
C TYR A 83 11.39 22.19 3.18
N LEU A 84 12.48 22.38 2.42
CA LEU A 84 13.87 22.46 2.88
C LEU A 84 14.49 23.82 2.53
#